data_AF-A0A9E3SVH3-F1
#
_entry.id   AF-A0A9E3SVH3-F1
#
_cell.length_a   1.000
_cell.length_b   1.000
_cell.length_c   1.000
_cell.angle_alpha   90.00
_cell.angle_beta   90.00
_cell.angle_gamma   90.00
#
_symmetry.space_group_name_H-M   'P 1'
#
loop_
_entity.id
_entity.type
_entity.pdbx_description
1 polymer ?
#
loop_
_entity_poly.entity_id
_entity_poly.type
_entity_poly.pdbx_seq_one_letter_code
_entity_poly.pdbx_strand_id
1 'polypeptide(L)'
;MNTLSTRRRWRTRILAVVVIPLILVLCVGGATVALDSLCYSGLTQRLPLYPGAVVTFEKHNGLRRFGMGETLMILESADPIETVRDWYGRNAGAAVRRMQQDGQRLLISMSQAEYSVVTAEDGQGTQITLSGVCGG
;
A
#
# COMPACT_ATOMS: atom_id res chain seq x y z
N MET A 1 -58.41 17.26 9.23
CA MET A 1 -57.20 17.39 8.39
C MET A 1 -55.98 17.43 9.31
N ASN A 2 -55.16 16.37 9.41
CA ASN A 2 -53.82 16.41 10.08
C ASN A 2 -52.97 15.11 9.95
N THR A 3 -53.55 13.99 9.51
CA THR A 3 -52.88 12.66 9.50
C THR A 3 -51.89 12.42 8.35
N LEU A 4 -52.00 13.18 7.25
CA LEU A 4 -51.06 13.09 6.11
C LEU A 4 -49.72 13.78 6.41
N SER A 5 -49.72 14.81 7.26
CA SER A 5 -48.49 15.57 7.57
C SER A 5 -47.56 14.80 8.52
N THR A 6 -48.12 13.99 9.42
CA THR A 6 -47.36 13.17 10.37
C THR A 6 -46.71 11.97 9.69
N ARG A 7 -47.42 11.22 8.82
CA ARG A 7 -46.80 10.12 8.05
C ARG A 7 -45.64 10.57 7.17
N ARG A 8 -45.74 11.74 6.53
CA ARG A 8 -44.65 12.30 5.69
C ARG A 8 -43.44 12.67 6.55
N ARG A 9 -43.64 13.36 7.69
CA ARG A 9 -42.56 13.72 8.63
C ARG A 9 -41.85 12.50 9.23
N TRP A 10 -42.58 11.42 9.53
CA TRP A 10 -42.00 10.19 10.08
C TRP A 10 -41.17 9.41 9.05
N ARG A 11 -41.65 9.32 7.80
CA ARG A 11 -40.88 8.71 6.70
C ARG A 11 -39.57 9.46 6.43
N THR A 12 -39.59 10.79 6.41
CA THR A 12 -38.36 11.58 6.20
C THR A 12 -37.34 11.40 7.34
N ARG A 13 -37.81 11.26 8.59
CA ARG A 13 -36.93 11.03 9.74
C ARG A 13 -36.29 9.64 9.72
N ILE A 14 -37.06 8.59 9.42
CA ILE A 14 -36.53 7.22 9.29
C ILE A 14 -35.52 7.15 8.14
N LEU A 15 -35.83 7.81 7.02
CA LEU A 15 -34.95 7.83 5.85
C LEU A 15 -33.64 8.57 6.17
N ALA A 16 -33.69 9.68 6.91
CA ALA A 16 -32.49 10.38 7.38
C ALA A 16 -31.62 9.51 8.31
N VAL A 17 -32.24 8.76 9.24
CA VAL A 17 -31.52 7.87 10.18
C VAL A 17 -30.78 6.74 9.47
N VAL A 18 -31.24 6.29 8.29
CA VAL A 18 -30.55 5.25 7.51
C VAL A 18 -29.57 5.85 6.50
N VAL A 19 -29.95 6.93 5.82
CA VAL A 19 -29.14 7.52 4.75
C VAL A 19 -27.89 8.20 5.28
N ILE A 20 -27.98 8.93 6.41
CA ILE A 20 -26.83 9.62 6.99
C ILE A 20 -25.69 8.64 7.37
N PRO A 21 -25.92 7.56 8.16
CA PRO A 21 -24.84 6.62 8.45
C PRO A 21 -24.33 5.91 7.21
N LEU A 22 -25.19 5.64 6.21
CA LEU A 22 -24.77 5.03 4.96
C LEU A 22 -23.81 5.95 4.18
N ILE A 23 -24.09 7.26 4.12
CA ILE A 23 -23.18 8.25 3.54
C ILE A 23 -21.86 8.28 4.32
N LEU A 24 -21.90 8.27 5.65
CA LEU A 24 -20.69 8.27 6.48
C LEU A 24 -19.83 7.03 6.21
N VAL A 25 -20.44 5.84 6.15
CA VAL A 25 -19.73 4.60 5.82
C VAL A 25 -19.10 4.68 4.43
N LEU A 26 -19.82 5.23 3.44
CA LEU A 26 -19.27 5.43 2.09
C LEU A 26 -18.11 6.43 2.07
N CYS A 27 -18.21 7.54 2.82
CA CYS A 27 -17.13 8.52 2.91
C CYS A 27 -15.87 7.93 3.57
N VAL A 28 -16.04 7.22 4.70
CA VAL A 28 -14.92 6.58 5.41
C VAL A 28 -14.33 5.46 4.56
N GLY A 29 -15.16 4.59 3.98
CA GLY A 29 -14.71 3.51 3.11
C GLY A 29 -14.03 4.02 1.83
N GLY A 30 -14.52 5.11 1.25
CA GLY A 30 -13.87 5.76 0.11
C GLY A 30 -12.50 6.34 0.47
N ALA A 31 -12.39 6.99 1.63
CA ALA A 31 -11.13 7.54 2.11
C ALA A 31 -10.08 6.44 2.39
N THR A 32 -10.47 5.31 2.97
CA THR A 32 -9.55 4.20 3.23
C THR A 32 -9.03 3.58 1.94
N VAL A 33 -9.89 3.37 0.93
CA VAL A 33 -9.48 2.85 -0.39
C VAL A 33 -8.58 3.85 -1.14
N ALA A 34 -8.86 5.14 -1.02
CA ALA A 34 -8.02 6.18 -1.61
C ALA A 34 -6.62 6.19 -0.98
N LEU A 35 -6.53 6.16 0.36
CA LEU A 35 -5.27 6.07 1.10
C LEU A 35 -4.50 4.80 0.74
N ASP A 36 -5.17 3.66 0.70
CA ASP A 36 -4.57 2.38 0.30
C ASP A 36 -3.99 2.43 -1.13
N SER A 37 -4.66 3.11 -2.06
CA SER A 37 -4.17 3.30 -3.43
C SER A 37 -2.94 4.21 -3.50
N LEU A 38 -2.89 5.26 -2.67
CA LEU A 38 -1.72 6.13 -2.54
C LEU A 38 -0.53 5.36 -1.94
N CYS A 39 -0.77 4.56 -0.90
CA CYS A 39 0.23 3.68 -0.31
C CYS A 39 0.80 2.70 -1.35
N TYR A 40 -0.09 2.02 -2.08
CA TYR A 40 0.27 1.08 -3.13
C TYR A 40 1.16 1.74 -4.19
N SER A 41 0.76 2.91 -4.68
CA SER A 41 1.56 3.64 -5.68
C SER A 41 2.93 4.07 -5.13
N GLY A 42 2.99 4.57 -3.88
CA GLY A 42 4.22 5.06 -3.29
C GLY A 42 5.21 3.96 -2.91
N LEU A 43 4.72 2.82 -2.41
CA LEU A 43 5.55 1.69 -2.02
C LEU A 43 6.01 0.86 -3.23
N THR A 44 5.14 0.55 -4.19
CA THR A 44 5.54 -0.26 -5.37
C THR A 44 6.56 0.45 -6.27
N GLN A 45 6.58 1.77 -6.29
CA GLN A 45 7.62 2.53 -6.99
C GLN A 45 8.98 2.45 -6.29
N ARG A 46 9.01 2.46 -4.95
CA ARG A 46 10.26 2.46 -4.16
C ARG A 46 10.79 1.06 -3.85
N LEU A 47 9.91 0.06 -3.84
CA LEU A 47 10.23 -1.36 -3.62
C LEU A 47 9.89 -2.15 -4.89
N PRO A 48 10.59 -1.91 -6.01
CA PRO A 48 10.34 -2.68 -7.21
C PRO A 48 10.75 -4.15 -7.00
N LEU A 49 9.97 -5.06 -7.57
CA LEU A 49 10.29 -6.49 -7.55
C LEU A 49 11.51 -6.73 -8.44
N TYR A 50 12.51 -7.45 -7.92
CA TYR A 50 13.68 -7.80 -8.71
C TYR A 50 13.30 -8.71 -9.88
N PRO A 51 13.77 -8.44 -11.10
CA PRO A 51 13.42 -9.24 -12.28
C PRO A 51 13.96 -10.67 -12.14
N GLY A 52 13.10 -11.65 -12.41
CA GLY A 52 13.48 -13.07 -12.32
C GLY A 52 13.52 -13.63 -10.89
N ALA A 53 13.29 -12.82 -9.86
CA ALA A 53 13.14 -13.32 -8.50
C ALA A 53 11.77 -14.01 -8.31
N VAL A 54 11.76 -15.07 -7.50
CA VAL A 54 10.56 -15.80 -7.11
C VAL A 54 10.15 -15.37 -5.71
N VAL A 55 8.88 -15.07 -5.51
CA VAL A 55 8.35 -14.74 -4.17
C VAL A 55 8.22 -16.04 -3.38
N THR A 56 8.99 -16.17 -2.31
CA THR A 56 8.95 -17.35 -1.42
C THR A 56 8.09 -17.12 -0.20
N PHE A 57 7.96 -15.86 0.23
CA PHE A 57 7.09 -15.49 1.33
C PHE A 57 6.46 -14.12 1.09
N GLU A 58 5.17 -13.98 1.41
CA GLU A 58 4.46 -12.72 1.38
C GLU A 58 3.50 -12.66 2.57
N LYS A 59 3.56 -11.57 3.34
CA LYS A 59 2.62 -11.28 4.41
C LYS A 59 2.27 -9.80 4.41
N HIS A 60 0.98 -9.51 4.47
CA HIS A 60 0.48 -8.16 4.67
C HIS A 60 -0.74 -8.18 5.59
N ASN A 61 -1.00 -7.08 6.29
CA ASN A 61 -2.19 -6.93 7.15
C ASN A 61 -3.25 -5.98 6.54
N GLY A 62 -2.93 -5.35 5.40
CA GLY A 62 -3.82 -4.44 4.67
C GLY A 62 -4.72 -5.12 3.65
N LEU A 63 -5.41 -4.29 2.86
CA LEU A 63 -6.29 -4.73 1.76
C LEU A 63 -5.53 -5.44 0.64
N ARG A 64 -4.26 -5.05 0.42
CA ARG A 64 -3.35 -5.63 -0.57
C ARG A 64 -1.91 -5.45 -0.15
N ARG A 65 -1.01 -6.20 -0.78
CA ARG A 65 0.44 -6.00 -0.66
C ARG A 65 0.83 -4.56 -1.01
N PHE A 66 1.74 -4.01 -0.21
CA PHE A 66 2.20 -2.62 -0.30
C PHE A 66 1.08 -1.57 -0.24
N GLY A 67 -0.12 -1.95 0.21
CA GLY A 67 -1.22 -1.04 0.50
C GLY A 67 -1.07 -0.34 1.84
N MET A 68 -2.20 0.09 2.40
CA MET A 68 -2.23 0.63 3.77
C MET A 68 -1.92 -0.49 4.78
N GLY A 69 -1.10 -0.19 5.80
CA GLY A 69 -0.62 -1.15 6.78
C GLY A 69 0.84 -1.55 6.55
N GLU A 70 1.16 -2.79 6.89
CA GLU A 70 2.49 -3.38 6.80
C GLU A 70 2.52 -4.49 5.76
N THR A 71 3.62 -4.59 5.02
CA THR A 71 3.90 -5.66 4.07
C THR A 71 5.33 -6.11 4.24
N LEU A 72 5.52 -7.43 4.38
CA LEU A 72 6.80 -8.11 4.35
C LEU A 72 6.77 -9.12 3.21
N MET A 73 7.74 -9.03 2.31
CA MET A 73 7.89 -9.94 1.17
C MET A 73 9.33 -10.42 1.11
N ILE A 74 9.51 -11.72 0.91
CA ILE A 74 10.82 -12.33 0.70
C ILE A 74 10.82 -12.91 -0.70
N LEU A 75 11.87 -12.58 -1.45
CA LEU A 75 12.12 -13.11 -2.77
C LEU A 75 13.47 -13.82 -2.80
N GLU A 76 13.58 -14.79 -3.69
CA GLU A 76 14.82 -15.48 -4.00
C GLU A 76 15.16 -15.29 -5.47
N SER A 77 16.42 -15.01 -5.76
CA SER A 77 16.97 -14.91 -7.12
C SER A 77 18.18 -15.81 -7.23
N ALA A 78 18.37 -16.42 -8.41
CA ALA A 78 19.59 -17.16 -8.73
C ALA A 78 20.81 -16.24 -8.96
N ASP A 79 20.58 -14.93 -9.12
CA ASP A 79 21.64 -13.97 -9.42
C ASP A 79 22.55 -13.70 -8.21
N PRO A 80 23.84 -13.36 -8.44
CA PRO A 80 24.77 -12.97 -7.37
C PRO A 80 24.33 -11.73 -6.61
N ILE A 81 24.68 -11.67 -5.32
CA ILE A 81 24.25 -10.62 -4.40
C ILE A 81 24.68 -9.21 -4.84
N GLU A 82 25.85 -9.10 -5.46
CA GLU A 82 26.39 -7.85 -5.99
C GLU A 82 25.50 -7.30 -7.10
N THR A 83 25.06 -8.16 -8.03
CA THR A 83 24.16 -7.82 -9.14
C THR A 83 22.83 -7.30 -8.62
N VAL A 84 22.28 -7.96 -7.61
CA VAL A 84 21.00 -7.60 -7.00
C VAL A 84 21.10 -6.27 -6.24
N ARG A 85 22.15 -6.10 -5.41
CA ARG A 85 22.40 -4.86 -4.67
C ARG A 85 22.59 -3.67 -5.60
N ASP A 86 23.38 -3.83 -6.64
CA ASP A 86 23.61 -2.80 -7.66
C ASP A 86 22.32 -2.39 -8.37
N TRP A 87 21.47 -3.36 -8.71
CA TRP A 87 20.18 -3.08 -9.31
C TRP A 87 19.27 -2.28 -8.38
N TYR A 88 19.16 -2.65 -7.10
CA TYR A 88 18.36 -1.90 -6.14
C TYR A 88 18.92 -0.51 -5.88
N GLY A 89 20.24 -0.37 -5.73
CA GLY A 89 20.90 0.93 -5.56
C GLY A 89 20.61 1.91 -6.70
N ARG A 90 20.55 1.41 -7.94
CA ARG A 90 20.16 2.21 -9.11
C ARG A 90 18.66 2.50 -9.13
N ASN A 91 17.81 1.49 -8.99
CA ASN A 91 16.37 1.62 -9.21
C ASN A 91 15.62 2.26 -8.05
N ALA A 92 15.85 1.82 -6.81
CA ALA A 92 15.19 2.37 -5.63
C ALA A 92 15.59 3.85 -5.41
N GLY A 93 16.89 4.15 -5.53
CA GLY A 93 17.38 5.53 -5.45
C GLY A 93 16.83 6.43 -6.56
N ALA A 94 16.74 5.92 -7.79
CA ALA A 94 16.14 6.67 -8.90
C ALA A 94 14.63 6.86 -8.73
N ALA A 95 13.92 5.92 -8.11
CA ALA A 95 12.50 6.06 -7.81
C ALA A 95 12.25 7.19 -6.80
N VAL A 96 12.99 7.20 -5.68
CA VAL A 96 12.86 8.27 -4.67
C VAL A 96 13.15 9.65 -5.27
N ARG A 97 14.21 9.78 -6.09
CA ARG A 97 14.53 11.05 -6.76
C ARG A 97 13.43 11.51 -7.72
N ARG A 98 12.86 10.60 -8.51
CA ARG A 98 11.74 10.91 -9.41
C ARG A 98 10.51 11.37 -8.63
N MET A 99 10.14 10.66 -7.58
CA MET A 99 9.01 11.07 -6.72
C MET A 99 9.21 12.44 -6.09
N GLN A 100 10.44 12.80 -5.72
CA GLN A 100 10.76 14.15 -5.21
C GLN A 100 10.62 15.24 -6.28
N GLN A 101 11.05 14.96 -7.52
CA GLN A 101 10.94 15.87 -8.66
C GLN A 101 9.48 16.08 -9.07
N ASP A 102 8.67 15.01 -9.04
CA ASP A 102 7.24 15.04 -9.37
C ASP A 102 6.37 15.66 -8.26
N GLY A 103 6.98 16.18 -7.18
CA GLY A 103 6.26 16.81 -6.08
C GLY A 103 5.50 15.84 -5.18
N GLN A 104 5.76 14.53 -5.27
CA GLN A 104 5.06 13.48 -4.52
C GLN A 104 5.57 13.33 -3.07
N ARG A 105 5.90 14.45 -2.42
CA ARG A 105 6.48 14.47 -1.06
C ARG A 105 5.57 13.78 -0.04
N LEU A 106 4.26 13.93 -0.18
CA LEU A 106 3.28 13.27 0.69
C LEU A 106 3.38 11.74 0.64
N LEU A 107 3.55 11.16 -0.55
CA LEU A 107 3.69 9.71 -0.68
C LEU A 107 4.94 9.19 0.02
N ILE A 108 6.05 9.94 -0.08
CA ILE A 108 7.31 9.60 0.58
C ILE A 108 7.16 9.73 2.11
N SER A 109 6.52 10.78 2.61
CA SER A 109 6.41 11.02 4.06
C SER A 109 5.42 10.09 4.76
N MET A 110 4.39 9.61 4.05
CA MET A 110 3.34 8.77 4.63
C MET A 110 3.69 7.27 4.65
N SER A 111 4.85 6.89 4.12
CA SER A 111 5.21 5.49 4.03
C SER A 111 6.71 5.24 4.08
N GLN A 112 7.09 4.18 4.78
CA GLN A 112 8.47 3.73 4.94
C GLN A 112 8.70 2.53 4.03
N ALA A 113 9.79 2.58 3.27
CA ALA A 113 10.18 1.54 2.33
C ALA A 113 11.60 1.11 2.66
N GLU A 114 11.78 -0.15 2.99
CA GLU A 114 13.08 -0.74 3.29
C GLU A 114 13.26 -2.03 2.48
N TYR A 115 14.49 -2.24 2.01
CA TYR A 115 14.87 -3.50 1.40
C TYR A 115 16.18 -3.98 2.00
N SER A 116 16.30 -5.29 2.19
CA SER A 116 17.55 -5.95 2.54
C SER A 116 17.90 -6.98 1.48
N VAL A 117 19.19 -7.13 1.21
CA VAL A 117 19.71 -8.09 0.24
C VAL A 117 20.81 -8.88 0.93
N VAL A 118 20.58 -10.17 1.09
CA VAL A 118 21.44 -11.13 1.79
C VAL A 118 21.67 -12.36 0.92
N THR A 119 22.73 -13.11 1.15
CA THR A 119 22.96 -14.39 0.48
C THR A 119 21.90 -15.39 0.92
N ALA A 120 21.37 -16.19 -0.01
CA ALA A 120 20.39 -17.23 0.32
C ALA A 120 20.97 -18.30 1.26
N GLU A 121 20.11 -18.96 2.05
CA GLU A 121 20.53 -19.93 3.07
C GLU A 121 21.25 -21.17 2.49
N ASP A 122 20.93 -21.54 1.26
CA ASP A 122 21.56 -22.62 0.52
C ASP A 122 22.95 -22.25 -0.05
N GLY A 123 23.38 -21.00 0.15
CA GLY A 123 24.61 -20.45 -0.38
C GLY A 123 24.59 -20.21 -1.89
N GLN A 124 23.45 -20.38 -2.57
CA GLN A 124 23.28 -20.18 -4.00
C GLN A 124 22.28 -19.06 -4.28
N GLY A 125 22.76 -17.99 -4.93
CA GLY A 125 21.91 -16.85 -5.24
C GLY A 125 21.70 -15.89 -4.06
N THR A 126 20.56 -15.22 -4.07
CA THR A 126 20.31 -14.05 -3.23
C THR A 126 18.88 -14.04 -2.70
N GLN A 127 18.75 -13.82 -1.40
CA GLN A 127 17.48 -13.53 -0.74
C GLN A 127 17.29 -12.01 -0.61
N ILE A 128 16.11 -11.55 -1.02
CA ILE A 128 15.71 -10.14 -1.00
C ILE A 128 14.53 -10.02 -0.06
N THR A 129 14.65 -9.18 0.97
CA THR A 129 13.52 -8.85 1.84
C THR A 129 13.03 -7.45 1.49
N LEU A 130 11.75 -7.31 1.17
CA LEU A 130 11.08 -6.03 0.97
C LEU A 130 10.12 -5.79 2.13
N SER A 131 10.29 -4.67 2.82
CA SER A 131 9.44 -4.24 3.93
C SER A 131 8.84 -2.87 3.62
N GLY A 132 7.52 -2.76 3.75
CA GLY A 132 6.79 -1.53 3.51
C GLY A 132 5.78 -1.27 4.62
N VAL A 133 5.76 -0.03 5.12
CA VAL A 133 4.76 0.44 6.10
C VAL A 133 4.11 1.71 5.57
N CYS A 134 2.78 1.82 5.59
CA CYS A 134 2.07 3.02 5.17
C CYS A 134 0.81 3.28 6.01
N GLY A 135 0.62 4.52 6.44
CA GLY A 135 -0.57 4.92 7.22
C GLY A 135 -0.64 4.35 8.64
N GLY A 136 0.52 3.97 9.20
CA GLY A 136 0.69 3.64 10.62
C GLY A 136 0.99 4.86 11.48
#